data_AF-A0A1B9GJW0-F1
#
_entry.id   AF-A0A1B9GJW0-F1
#
_cell.length_a   1.000
_cell.length_b   1.000
_cell.length_c   1.000
_cell.angle_alpha   90.00
_cell.angle_beta   90.00
_cell.angle_gamma   90.00
#
_symmetry.space_group_name_H-M   'P 1'
#
loop_
_entity.id
_entity.type
_entity.pdbx_description
1 polymer ?
#
loop_
_entity_poly.entity_id
_entity_poly.type
_entity_poly.pdbx_seq_one_letter_code
_entity_poly.pdbx_strand_id
1 'polypeptide(L)'
;MLSSGDILDEQGQDAEIRILREKNVNDNKQAQFALDVGVLTCIFISAMHVIGHLSSPTPIFAILAIFQLALLPFSLTPGWIPFLPTLSPNNHLYSTSIQITISICAIYLRWYHGASGPGGGGAGSMGDIELNEVARWAMPALVVGAIDMQRRSERTSEEKIRLLERMKYDLKGA
;
A
#
# COMPACT_ATOMS: atom_id res chain seq x y z
N MET A 1 43.79 -15.79 -24.38
CA MET A 1 42.96 -15.64 -25.60
C MET A 1 41.54 -15.90 -25.18
N LEU A 2 40.70 -14.85 -25.09
CA LEU A 2 39.27 -14.99 -24.80
C LEU A 2 38.61 -15.74 -25.97
N SER A 3 37.87 -16.80 -25.66
CA SER A 3 37.20 -17.63 -26.68
C SER A 3 36.06 -16.82 -27.30
N SER A 4 35.81 -16.97 -28.61
CA SER A 4 34.66 -16.32 -29.27
C SER A 4 33.31 -16.70 -28.65
N GLY A 5 33.24 -17.81 -27.90
CA GLY A 5 32.07 -18.17 -27.09
C GLY A 5 31.84 -17.21 -25.90
N ASP A 6 32.90 -16.76 -25.23
CA ASP A 6 32.80 -15.82 -24.10
C ASP A 6 32.35 -14.43 -24.55
N ILE A 7 32.78 -13.99 -25.75
CA ILE A 7 32.43 -12.68 -26.32
C ILE A 7 30.96 -12.63 -26.77
N LEU A 8 30.43 -13.74 -27.29
CA LEU A 8 29.02 -13.88 -27.67
C LEU A 8 28.10 -13.96 -26.43
N ASP A 9 28.56 -14.60 -25.36
CA ASP A 9 27.84 -14.68 -24.08
C ASP A 9 27.81 -13.32 -23.38
N GLU A 10 28.93 -12.56 -23.37
CA GLU A 10 28.99 -11.21 -22.80
C GLU A 10 28.07 -10.20 -23.52
N GLN A 11 28.04 -10.20 -24.86
CA GLN A 11 27.17 -9.30 -25.63
C GLN A 11 25.68 -9.66 -25.50
N GLY A 12 25.37 -10.96 -25.42
CA GLY A 12 24.02 -11.44 -25.12
C GLY A 12 23.56 -11.03 -23.73
N GLN A 13 24.44 -11.15 -22.74
CA GLN A 13 24.16 -10.82 -21.34
C GLN A 13 24.02 -9.31 -21.10
N ASP A 14 24.79 -8.46 -21.81
CA ASP A 14 24.63 -7.00 -21.74
C ASP A 14 23.34 -6.51 -22.42
N ALA A 15 22.94 -7.15 -23.53
CA ALA A 15 21.64 -6.91 -24.13
C ALA A 15 20.51 -7.34 -23.19
N GLU A 16 20.65 -8.48 -22.51
CA GLU A 16 19.67 -8.99 -21.56
C GLU A 16 19.54 -8.09 -20.33
N ILE A 17 20.64 -7.64 -19.72
CA ILE A 17 20.61 -6.69 -18.59
C ILE A 17 19.95 -5.36 -19.01
N ARG A 18 20.23 -4.86 -20.22
CA ARG A 18 19.61 -3.64 -20.73
C ARG A 18 18.11 -3.80 -20.91
N ILE A 19 17.68 -4.90 -21.52
CA ILE A 19 16.27 -5.24 -21.71
C ILE A 19 15.57 -5.40 -20.35
N LEU A 20 16.22 -6.06 -19.39
CA LEU A 20 15.68 -6.24 -18.04
C LEU A 20 15.54 -4.90 -17.31
N ARG A 21 16.52 -3.98 -17.40
CA ARG A 21 16.41 -2.63 -16.82
C ARG A 21 15.28 -1.83 -17.47
N GLU A 22 15.18 -1.86 -18.79
CA GLU A 22 14.14 -1.13 -19.53
C GLU A 22 12.74 -1.64 -19.19
N LYS A 23 12.58 -2.98 -19.13
CA LYS A 23 11.35 -3.62 -18.67
C LYS A 23 11.01 -3.26 -17.23
N ASN A 24 11.99 -3.31 -16.31
CA ASN A 24 11.79 -2.97 -14.90
C ASN A 24 11.34 -1.51 -14.72
N VAL A 25 11.94 -0.58 -15.47
CA VAL A 25 11.53 0.83 -15.45
C VAL A 25 10.10 1.00 -15.96
N ASN A 26 9.72 0.30 -17.03
CA ASN A 26 8.37 0.40 -17.57
C ASN A 26 7.32 -0.22 -16.65
N ASP A 27 7.61 -1.41 -16.10
CA ASP A 27 6.75 -2.11 -15.14
C ASP A 27 6.58 -1.26 -13.85
N ASN A 28 7.64 -0.63 -13.36
CA ASN A 28 7.57 0.27 -12.20
C ASN A 28 6.71 1.52 -12.50
N LYS A 29 6.84 2.13 -13.68
CA LYS A 29 5.98 3.27 -14.07
C LYS A 29 4.50 2.88 -14.10
N GLN A 30 4.19 1.73 -14.68
CA GLN A 30 2.82 1.25 -14.76
C GLN A 30 2.27 0.91 -13.36
N ALA A 31 3.07 0.26 -12.52
CA ALA A 31 2.68 -0.06 -11.15
C ALA A 31 2.46 1.20 -10.30
N GLN A 32 3.32 2.22 -10.45
CA GLN A 32 3.16 3.52 -9.79
C GLN A 32 1.86 4.22 -10.23
N PHE A 33 1.56 4.24 -11.53
CA PHE A 33 0.30 4.83 -12.01
C PHE A 33 -0.94 4.10 -11.46
N ALA A 34 -0.89 2.77 -11.41
CA ALA A 34 -1.98 1.96 -10.85
C ALA A 34 -2.18 2.25 -9.35
N LEU A 35 -1.09 2.40 -8.58
CA LEU A 35 -1.16 2.82 -7.18
C LEU A 35 -1.75 4.21 -7.03
N ASP A 36 -1.31 5.20 -7.82
CA ASP A 36 -1.80 6.58 -7.72
C ASP A 36 -3.32 6.65 -7.95
N VAL A 37 -3.82 5.91 -8.93
CA VAL A 37 -5.28 5.79 -9.19
C VAL A 37 -5.98 5.11 -8.01
N GLY A 38 -5.42 4.03 -7.47
CA GLY A 38 -5.97 3.33 -6.31
C GLY A 38 -6.05 4.22 -5.07
N VAL A 39 -5.04 5.05 -4.87
CA VAL A 39 -4.96 6.02 -3.77
C VAL A 39 -5.99 7.12 -3.91
N LEU A 40 -6.08 7.74 -5.09
CA LEU A 40 -7.09 8.76 -5.37
C LEU A 40 -8.51 8.23 -5.14
N THR A 41 -8.77 7.00 -5.60
CA THR A 41 -10.04 6.31 -5.38
C THR A 41 -10.28 6.09 -3.88
N CYS A 42 -9.27 5.65 -3.14
CA CYS A 42 -9.36 5.46 -1.69
C CYS A 42 -9.66 6.77 -0.95
N ILE A 43 -8.96 7.86 -1.28
CA ILE A 43 -9.19 9.19 -0.69
C ILE A 43 -10.63 9.63 -0.95
N PHE A 44 -11.12 9.47 -2.18
CA PHE A 44 -12.50 9.81 -2.54
C PHE A 44 -13.51 9.01 -1.71
N ILE A 45 -13.35 7.67 -1.62
CA ILE A 45 -14.27 6.83 -0.85
C ILE A 45 -14.19 7.14 0.65
N SER A 46 -13.00 7.35 1.20
CA SER A 46 -12.81 7.72 2.61
C SER A 46 -13.41 9.09 2.93
N ALA A 47 -13.30 10.07 2.03
CA ALA A 47 -13.95 11.37 2.20
C ALA A 47 -15.47 11.25 2.20
N MET A 48 -16.05 10.47 1.28
CA MET A 48 -17.48 10.16 1.28
C MET A 48 -17.92 9.42 2.55
N HIS A 49 -17.07 8.52 3.06
CA HIS A 49 -17.31 7.79 4.30
C HIS A 49 -17.35 8.72 5.53
N VAL A 50 -16.46 9.72 5.59
CA VAL A 50 -16.47 10.76 6.64
C VAL A 50 -17.75 11.58 6.59
N ILE A 51 -18.13 12.07 5.41
CA ILE A 51 -19.36 12.88 5.22
C ILE A 51 -20.60 12.10 5.67
N GLY A 52 -20.66 10.80 5.36
CA GLY A 52 -21.76 9.93 5.80
C GLY A 52 -21.89 9.83 7.32
N HIS A 53 -20.77 9.81 8.05
CA HIS A 53 -20.79 9.70 9.51
C HIS A 53 -20.91 11.05 10.23
N LEU A 54 -20.54 12.16 9.60
CA LEU A 54 -20.80 13.51 10.13
C LEU A 54 -22.30 13.82 10.27
N SER A 55 -23.14 13.14 9.48
CA SER A 55 -24.60 13.24 9.57
C SER A 55 -25.23 12.26 10.57
N SER A 56 -24.42 11.42 11.23
CA SER A 56 -24.90 10.36 12.13
C SER A 56 -24.91 10.81 13.60
N PRO A 57 -25.79 10.26 14.44
CA PRO A 57 -25.89 10.61 15.87
C PRO A 57 -24.70 10.12 16.71
N THR A 58 -23.81 9.29 16.15
CA THR A 58 -22.66 8.69 16.84
C THR A 58 -21.34 9.30 16.36
N PRO A 59 -20.81 10.34 17.04
CA PRO A 59 -19.65 11.11 16.56
C PRO A 59 -18.34 10.32 16.54
N ILE A 60 -18.27 9.21 17.29
CA ILE A 60 -17.06 8.39 17.38
C ILE A 60 -16.63 7.80 16.03
N PHE A 61 -17.59 7.42 15.18
CA PHE A 61 -17.29 6.90 13.85
C PHE A 61 -16.80 8.00 12.89
N ALA A 62 -17.32 9.22 13.02
CA ALA A 62 -16.82 10.36 12.26
C ALA A 62 -15.37 10.67 12.64
N ILE A 63 -15.02 10.63 13.93
CA ILE A 63 -13.66 10.82 14.42
C ILE A 63 -12.72 9.75 13.86
N LEU A 64 -13.10 8.47 13.95
CA LEU A 64 -12.30 7.36 13.42
C LEU A 64 -12.08 7.50 11.90
N ALA A 65 -13.12 7.83 11.15
CA ALA A 65 -13.03 8.03 9.70
C ALA A 65 -12.14 9.23 9.34
N ILE A 66 -12.19 10.33 10.11
CA ILE A 66 -11.32 11.50 9.92
C ILE A 66 -9.86 11.13 10.18
N PHE A 67 -9.57 10.43 11.27
CA PHE A 67 -8.21 9.93 11.56
C PHE A 67 -7.72 9.03 10.43
N GLN A 68 -8.57 8.16 9.93
CA GLN A 68 -8.24 7.24 8.84
C GLN A 68 -7.89 7.97 7.54
N LEU A 69 -8.69 9.00 7.19
CA LEU A 69 -8.45 9.87 6.03
C LEU A 69 -7.20 10.72 6.20
N ALA A 70 -6.97 11.28 7.39
CA ALA A 70 -5.81 12.12 7.69
C ALA A 70 -4.50 11.31 7.64
N LEU A 71 -4.54 10.02 7.98
CA LEU A 71 -3.38 9.13 7.94
C LEU A 71 -3.00 8.66 6.53
N LEU A 72 -3.92 8.71 5.55
CA LEU A 72 -3.66 8.28 4.16
C LEU A 72 -2.50 9.08 3.50
N PRO A 73 -2.47 10.42 3.53
CA PRO A 73 -1.33 11.22 3.02
C PRO A 73 0.02 10.83 3.63
N PHE A 74 0.08 10.60 4.94
CA PHE A 74 1.32 10.22 5.61
C PHE A 74 1.83 8.85 5.15
N SER A 75 0.92 7.96 4.78
CA SER A 75 1.25 6.63 4.26
C SER A 75 1.81 6.63 2.83
N LEU A 76 1.59 7.72 2.09
CA LEU A 76 1.98 7.88 0.69
C LEU A 76 3.37 8.51 0.54
N THR A 77 3.92 9.12 1.58
CA THR A 77 5.07 10.01 1.41
C THR A 77 6.39 9.32 1.78
N PRO A 78 7.40 9.41 0.90
CA PRO A 78 8.62 10.09 1.32
C PRO A 78 9.10 11.15 0.32
N GLY A 79 8.48 11.34 -0.86
CA GLY A 79 9.08 12.15 -1.93
C GLY A 79 8.22 13.23 -2.61
N TRP A 80 6.90 13.24 -2.44
CA TRP A 80 6.02 14.15 -3.21
C TRP A 80 5.78 15.51 -2.56
N ILE A 81 6.01 15.65 -1.25
CA ILE A 81 5.85 16.91 -0.51
C ILE A 81 7.24 17.36 -0.06
N PRO A 82 7.82 18.43 -0.65
CA PRO A 82 9.20 18.84 -0.42
C PRO A 82 9.50 19.31 1.02
N PHE A 83 8.47 19.44 1.87
CA PHE A 83 8.57 19.96 3.24
C PHE A 83 8.42 18.89 4.33
N LEU A 84 8.05 17.65 3.97
CA LEU A 84 7.86 16.58 4.95
C LEU A 84 9.08 15.65 4.95
N PRO A 85 9.60 15.28 6.13
CA PRO A 85 10.75 14.39 6.23
C PRO A 85 10.46 13.05 5.55
N THR A 86 11.44 12.52 4.83
CA THR A 86 11.40 11.18 4.24
C THR A 86 11.14 10.17 5.35
N LEU A 87 9.92 9.66 5.41
CA LEU A 87 9.54 8.66 6.41
C LEU A 87 10.30 7.36 6.11
N SER A 88 10.95 6.81 7.15
CA SER A 88 11.68 5.54 7.08
C SER A 88 10.77 4.41 6.57
N PRO A 89 11.27 3.40 5.86
CA PRO A 89 10.48 2.23 5.43
C PRO A 89 9.69 1.57 6.58
N ASN A 90 10.19 1.64 7.81
CA ASN A 90 9.50 1.12 9.00
C ASN A 90 8.21 1.89 9.31
N ASN A 91 8.11 3.16 8.91
CA ASN A 91 6.96 4.02 9.16
C ASN A 91 5.74 3.64 8.32
N HIS A 92 5.92 3.01 7.15
CA HIS A 92 4.81 2.49 6.36
C HIS A 92 4.13 1.31 7.04
N LEU A 93 4.91 0.39 7.64
CA LEU A 93 4.36 -0.71 8.42
C LEU A 93 3.54 -0.20 9.63
N TYR A 94 4.05 0.81 10.34
CA TYR A 94 3.33 1.44 11.45
C TYR A 94 2.03 2.11 10.97
N SER A 95 2.07 2.82 9.84
CA SER A 95 0.88 3.43 9.24
C SER A 95 -0.18 2.38 8.88
N THR A 96 0.21 1.29 8.21
CA THR A 96 -0.69 0.16 7.91
C THR A 96 -1.27 -0.45 9.18
N SER A 97 -0.45 -0.66 10.21
CA SER A 97 -0.88 -1.22 11.49
C SER A 97 -1.92 -0.34 12.19
N ILE A 98 -1.70 0.98 12.20
CA ILE A 98 -2.66 1.94 12.77
C ILE A 98 -3.97 1.93 11.97
N GLN A 99 -3.87 1.92 10.64
CA GLN A 99 -5.04 1.85 9.74
C GLN A 99 -5.87 0.59 10.02
N ILE A 100 -5.24 -0.59 10.11
CA ILE A 100 -5.91 -1.86 10.44
C ILE A 100 -6.56 -1.79 11.82
N THR A 101 -5.86 -1.24 12.81
CA THR A 101 -6.38 -1.12 14.17
C THR A 101 -7.64 -0.25 14.21
N ILE A 102 -7.63 0.89 13.51
CA ILE A 102 -8.81 1.77 13.38
C ILE A 102 -9.96 1.01 12.70
N SER A 103 -9.70 0.27 11.62
CA SER A 103 -10.70 -0.55 10.93
C SER A 103 -11.34 -1.58 11.87
N ILE A 104 -10.52 -2.34 12.61
CA ILE A 104 -10.99 -3.37 13.55
C ILE A 104 -11.81 -2.73 14.66
N CYS A 105 -11.32 -1.63 15.25
CA CYS A 105 -12.05 -0.91 16.29
C CYS A 105 -13.39 -0.39 15.79
N ALA A 106 -13.46 0.18 14.59
CA ALA A 106 -14.70 0.68 14.00
C ALA A 106 -15.71 -0.45 13.75
N ILE A 107 -15.27 -1.58 13.16
CA ILE A 107 -16.12 -2.75 12.92
C ILE A 107 -16.61 -3.35 14.25
N TYR A 108 -15.72 -3.46 15.24
CA TYR A 108 -16.06 -3.98 16.56
C TYR A 108 -17.05 -3.09 17.30
N LEU A 109 -16.84 -1.76 17.28
CA LEU A 109 -17.78 -0.80 17.86
C LEU A 109 -19.13 -0.83 17.15
N ARG A 110 -19.13 -0.96 15.82
CA ARG A 110 -20.36 -1.10 15.03
C ARG A 110 -21.13 -2.35 15.41
N TRP A 111 -20.44 -3.48 15.56
CA TRP A 111 -21.00 -4.72 16.05
C TRP A 111 -21.60 -4.56 17.46
N TYR A 112 -20.85 -3.94 18.37
CA TYR A 112 -21.28 -3.74 19.76
C TYR A 112 -22.49 -2.79 19.88
N HIS A 113 -22.47 -1.66 19.15
CA HIS A 113 -23.57 -0.69 19.13
C HIS A 113 -24.82 -1.23 18.41
N GLY A 114 -24.64 -2.03 17.35
CA GLY A 114 -25.75 -2.74 16.69
C GLY A 114 -26.44 -3.74 17.61
N ALA A 115 -25.69 -4.36 18.53
CA ALA A 115 -26.21 -5.29 19.53
C ALA A 115 -26.92 -4.62 20.73
N SER A 116 -26.79 -3.30 20.91
CA SER A 116 -27.22 -2.60 22.14
C SER A 116 -28.14 -1.38 21.92
N GLY A 117 -28.64 -1.16 20.70
CA GLY A 117 -29.57 -0.06 20.39
C GLY A 117 -31.01 -0.26 20.91
N PRO A 118 -31.85 0.80 21.02
CA PRO A 118 -33.22 0.75 21.58
C PRO A 118 -34.26 -0.04 20.75
N GLY A 119 -33.82 -0.78 19.73
CA GLY A 119 -34.61 -1.75 18.97
C GLY A 119 -33.99 -3.16 18.98
N GLY A 120 -33.05 -3.42 19.89
CA GLY A 120 -32.32 -4.68 20.03
C GLY A 120 -33.22 -5.83 20.47
N GLY A 121 -33.90 -6.45 19.50
CA GLY A 121 -34.32 -7.84 19.62
C GLY A 121 -33.09 -8.69 19.90
N GLY A 122 -33.19 -9.56 20.91
CA GLY A 122 -32.06 -10.26 21.54
C GLY A 122 -31.16 -11.04 20.59
N ALA A 123 -30.03 -11.51 21.14
CA ALA A 123 -29.02 -12.39 20.58
C ALA A 123 -29.51 -13.28 19.41
N GLY A 124 -29.58 -12.72 18.20
CA GLY A 124 -30.31 -13.34 17.09
C GLY A 124 -30.54 -12.42 15.89
N SER A 125 -30.63 -11.10 16.07
CA SER A 125 -30.45 -10.18 14.94
C SER A 125 -28.95 -9.90 14.82
N MET A 126 -28.28 -10.66 13.96
CA MET A 126 -27.10 -10.18 13.26
C MET A 126 -27.56 -8.87 12.61
N GLY A 127 -27.30 -7.73 13.25
CA GLY A 127 -27.44 -6.44 12.59
C GLY A 127 -26.41 -6.47 11.49
N ASP A 128 -26.84 -6.89 10.30
CA ASP A 128 -25.95 -7.26 9.20
C ASP A 128 -25.01 -6.08 8.96
N ILE A 129 -23.76 -6.23 9.42
CA ILE A 129 -22.71 -5.32 9.02
C ILE A 129 -22.56 -5.58 7.54
N GLU A 130 -23.09 -4.67 6.73
CA GLU A 130 -23.03 -4.80 5.30
C GLU A 130 -21.56 -4.96 4.88
N LEU A 131 -21.29 -5.89 3.97
CA LEU A 131 -19.95 -6.09 3.41
C LEU A 131 -19.36 -4.78 2.87
N ASN A 132 -20.22 -3.86 2.41
CA ASN A 132 -19.81 -2.54 1.97
C ASN A 132 -19.18 -1.69 3.09
N GLU A 133 -19.63 -1.86 4.34
CA GLU A 133 -19.21 -1.05 5.48
C GLU A 133 -17.86 -1.56 5.94
N VAL A 134 -17.71 -2.88 6.06
CA VAL A 134 -16.43 -3.56 6.29
C VAL A 134 -15.41 -3.16 5.22
N ALA A 135 -15.79 -3.21 3.95
CA ALA A 135 -14.90 -2.87 2.84
C ALA A 135 -14.43 -1.41 2.93
N ARG A 136 -15.31 -0.47 3.25
CA ARG A 136 -14.94 0.95 3.39
C ARG A 136 -14.01 1.20 4.58
N TRP A 137 -14.20 0.50 5.70
CA TRP A 137 -13.30 0.58 6.85
C TRP A 137 -11.94 -0.08 6.56
N ALA A 138 -11.90 -1.17 5.80
CA ALA A 138 -10.66 -1.90 5.50
C ALA A 138 -9.85 -1.28 4.35
N MET A 139 -10.49 -0.60 3.39
CA MET A 139 -9.84 -0.11 2.17
C MET A 139 -8.59 0.75 2.42
N PRO A 140 -8.59 1.74 3.33
CA PRO A 140 -7.39 2.53 3.59
C PRO A 140 -6.20 1.67 4.01
N ALA A 141 -6.42 0.70 4.90
CA ALA A 141 -5.37 -0.23 5.32
C ALA A 141 -4.84 -1.09 4.17
N LEU A 142 -5.72 -1.58 3.29
CA LEU A 142 -5.34 -2.38 2.13
C LEU A 142 -4.49 -1.56 1.14
N VAL A 143 -4.87 -0.31 0.89
CA VAL A 143 -4.13 0.58 -0.02
C VAL A 143 -2.76 0.92 0.55
N VAL A 144 -2.66 1.26 1.85
CA VAL A 144 -1.35 1.47 2.47
C VAL A 144 -0.48 0.21 2.42
N GLY A 145 -1.07 -0.95 2.71
CA GLY A 145 -0.38 -2.23 2.63
C GLY A 145 0.13 -2.56 1.22
N ALA A 146 -0.67 -2.29 0.19
CA ALA A 146 -0.29 -2.48 -1.20
C ALA A 146 0.90 -1.59 -1.60
N ILE A 147 0.91 -0.33 -1.16
CA ILE A 147 2.02 0.59 -1.39
C ILE A 147 3.30 0.10 -0.72
N ASP A 148 3.23 -0.35 0.53
CA ASP A 148 4.41 -0.90 1.23
C ASP A 148 4.94 -2.16 0.52
N MET A 149 4.06 -3.05 0.11
CA MET A 149 4.42 -4.26 -0.63
C MET A 149 5.10 -3.92 -1.96
N GLN A 150 4.58 -2.95 -2.72
CA GLN A 150 5.22 -2.52 -3.97
C GLN A 150 6.60 -1.92 -3.73
N ARG A 151 6.75 -1.05 -2.72
CA ARG A 151 8.05 -0.45 -2.37
C ARG A 151 9.08 -1.48 -1.91
N ARG A 152 8.65 -2.56 -1.28
CA ARG A 152 9.53 -3.70 -0.95
C ARG A 152 9.94 -4.44 -2.22
N SER A 153 8.98 -4.67 -3.13
CA SER A 153 9.24 -5.30 -4.42
C SER A 153 10.26 -4.51 -5.24
N GLU A 154 10.11 -3.19 -5.35
CA GLU A 154 11.04 -2.29 -6.05
C GLU A 154 12.47 -2.43 -5.51
N ARG A 155 12.63 -2.40 -4.18
CA ARG A 155 13.94 -2.58 -3.52
C ARG A 155 14.56 -3.96 -3.78
N THR A 156 13.80 -5.03 -3.62
CA THR A 156 14.28 -6.39 -3.89
C THR A 156 14.66 -6.56 -5.37
N SER A 157 13.95 -5.89 -6.28
CA SER A 157 14.23 -5.88 -7.70
C SER A 157 15.56 -5.17 -8.01
N GLU A 158 15.79 -3.98 -7.42
CA GLU A 158 17.06 -3.26 -7.53
C GLU A 158 18.23 -4.06 -6.96
N GLU A 159 18.06 -4.72 -5.81
CA GLU A 159 19.09 -5.57 -5.20
C GLU A 159 19.48 -6.72 -6.12
N LYS A 160 18.50 -7.39 -6.76
CA LYS A 160 18.77 -8.47 -7.71
C LYS A 160 19.53 -7.98 -8.95
N ILE A 161 19.18 -6.81 -9.49
CA ILE A 161 19.92 -6.21 -10.60
C ILE A 161 21.36 -5.91 -10.18
N ARG A 162 21.57 -5.34 -8.98
CA ARG A 162 22.92 -5.06 -8.46
C ARG A 162 23.74 -6.33 -8.23
N LEU A 163 23.11 -7.43 -7.80
CA LEU A 163 23.79 -8.72 -7.65
C LEU A 163 24.25 -9.27 -9.01
N LEU A 164 23.40 -9.21 -10.03
CA LEU A 164 23.76 -9.59 -11.41
C LEU A 164 24.94 -8.74 -11.92
N GLU A 165 24.94 -7.45 -11.62
CA GLU A 165 26.05 -6.55 -11.97
C GLU A 165 27.34 -6.89 -11.23
N ARG A 166 27.27 -7.23 -9.93
CA ARG A 166 28.46 -7.64 -9.17
C ARG A 166 29.08 -8.95 -9.67
N MET A 167 28.25 -9.95 -9.97
CA MET A 167 28.74 -11.23 -10.51
C MET A 167 29.48 -11.05 -11.85
N LYS A 168 29.07 -10.07 -12.67
CA LYS A 168 29.79 -9.67 -13.88
C LYS A 168 31.18 -9.08 -13.58
N TYR A 169 31.31 -8.22 -12.56
CA TYR A 169 32.61 -7.62 -12.21
C TYR A 169 33.60 -8.64 -11.64
N ASP A 170 33.13 -9.62 -10.86
CA ASP A 170 33.98 -10.69 -10.34
C ASP A 170 34.52 -11.60 -11.46
N LEU A 171 33.70 -11.88 -12.50
CA LEU A 171 34.14 -12.59 -13.71
C LEU A 171 35.19 -11.82 -14.53
N LYS A 172 35.20 -10.48 -14.46
CA LYS A 172 36.20 -9.63 -15.15
C LYS A 172 37.54 -9.52 -14.40
N GLY A 173 37.59 -9.91 -13.13
CA GLY A 173 38.76 -9.79 -12.27
C GLY A 173 39.54 -11.09 -12.06
N ALA A 174 39.04 -12.23 -12.56
CA ALA A 174 39.66 -13.55 -12.51
C ALA A 174 40.28 -13.92 -13.87
#